data_AF-A0A9D4I131-F1
#
_entry.id   AF-A0A9D4I131-F1
#
_cell.length_a   1.000
_cell.length_b   1.000
_cell.length_c   1.000
_cell.angle_alpha   90.00
_cell.angle_beta   90.00
_cell.angle_gamma   90.00
#
_symmetry.space_group_name_H-M   'P 1'
#
loop_
_entity.id
_entity.type
_entity.pdbx_description
1 polymer ?
#
loop_
_entity_poly.entity_id
_entity_poly.type
_entity_poly.pdbx_seq_one_letter_code
_entity_poly.pdbx_strand_id
1 'polypeptide(L)'
;MCGCRSRQGDRDLKVFANMLSGKTEFEYSEVPFAFCVRFIRQESYCTPLILLFEMNRNITQAEVAKRHPTEKRWMDCAEVDARPFLHYLQYLTYGGLGERDKQLHALGVFESYMLDLRNMLHMYHVETSLNLLGHCYEMEGNVNAALHYYQQSLLQGATNNPANWHVRRVSSLLSY
;
A
#
# COMPACT_ATOMS: atom_id res chain seq x y z
N MET A 1 -1.71 -11.47 11.38
CA MET A 1 -0.36 -11.04 10.96
C MET A 1 -0.29 -11.24 9.46
N CYS A 2 0.20 -10.30 8.66
CA CYS A 2 0.41 -10.58 7.24
C CYS A 2 1.39 -11.75 7.04
N GLY A 3 1.20 -12.49 5.93
CA GLY A 3 2.08 -13.60 5.53
C GLY A 3 3.53 -13.16 5.27
N CYS A 4 3.73 -11.86 5.12
CA CYS A 4 5.00 -11.12 5.21
C CYS A 4 5.93 -11.68 6.33
N ARG A 5 5.43 -11.80 7.57
CA ARG A 5 6.21 -12.17 8.76
C ARG A 5 6.50 -13.66 8.86
N SER A 6 5.64 -14.52 8.30
CA SER A 6 5.89 -15.96 8.28
C SER A 6 7.00 -16.37 7.29
N ARG A 7 7.20 -15.61 6.21
CA ARG A 7 8.36 -15.80 5.30
C ARG A 7 9.63 -15.15 5.82
N GLN A 8 9.50 -14.18 6.74
CA GLN A 8 10.60 -13.43 7.33
C GLN A 8 11.49 -14.31 8.22
N GLY A 9 10.90 -15.19 9.05
CA GLY A 9 11.64 -16.01 10.02
C GLY A 9 12.78 -16.87 9.43
N ASP A 10 12.55 -17.49 8.28
CA ASP A 10 13.52 -18.41 7.65
C ASP A 10 14.62 -17.70 6.83
N ARG A 11 14.35 -16.49 6.32
CA ARG A 11 15.32 -15.71 5.53
C ARG A 11 16.18 -14.82 6.43
N ASP A 12 15.56 -14.06 7.33
CA ASP A 12 16.25 -13.05 8.14
C ASP A 12 17.33 -13.67 9.03
N LEU A 13 17.09 -14.86 9.61
CA LEU A 13 18.10 -15.55 10.43
C LEU A 13 19.36 -15.93 9.63
N LYS A 14 19.23 -16.35 8.37
CA LYS A 14 20.38 -16.70 7.52
C LYS A 14 21.12 -15.48 7.03
N VAL A 15 20.40 -14.44 6.59
CA VAL A 15 21.00 -13.18 6.12
C VAL A 15 21.72 -12.47 7.28
N PHE A 16 21.10 -12.40 8.46
CA PHE A 16 21.71 -11.82 9.66
C PHE A 16 22.92 -12.60 10.16
N ALA A 17 22.86 -13.94 10.17
CA ALA A 17 24.02 -14.77 10.51
C ALA A 17 25.17 -14.59 9.50
N ASN A 18 24.87 -14.46 8.20
CA ASN A 18 25.88 -14.18 7.18
C ASN A 18 26.52 -12.79 7.36
N MET A 19 25.72 -11.75 7.67
CA MET A 19 26.22 -10.42 8.03
C MET A 19 27.15 -10.46 9.25
N LEU A 20 26.74 -11.12 10.35
CA LEU A 20 27.57 -11.26 11.56
C LEU A 20 28.85 -12.07 11.32
N SER A 21 28.85 -13.00 10.36
CA SER A 21 30.03 -13.81 10.02
C SER A 21 30.99 -13.14 9.02
N GLY A 22 30.72 -11.90 8.59
CA GLY A 22 31.61 -11.15 7.69
C GLY A 22 31.71 -11.70 6.27
N LYS A 23 30.77 -12.56 5.84
CA LYS A 23 30.77 -13.15 4.50
C LYS A 23 30.20 -12.17 3.49
N THR A 24 31.07 -11.37 2.88
CA THR A 24 30.73 -10.30 1.93
C THR A 24 30.55 -10.80 0.48
N GLU A 25 29.96 -11.98 0.29
CA GLU A 25 29.42 -12.41 -1.01
C GLU A 25 27.91 -12.18 -1.04
N PHE A 26 27.54 -10.91 -1.16
CA PHE A 26 26.18 -10.50 -1.53
C PHE A 26 26.26 -9.79 -2.88
N GLU A 27 25.58 -10.35 -3.88
CA GLU A 27 25.09 -9.50 -4.97
C GLU A 27 24.24 -8.39 -4.36
N TYR A 28 24.34 -7.17 -4.88
CA TYR A 28 23.70 -5.96 -4.34
C TYR A 28 22.15 -5.95 -4.37
N SER A 29 21.51 -7.10 -4.59
CA SER A 29 20.07 -7.26 -4.81
C SER A 29 19.23 -7.31 -3.52
N GLU A 30 19.77 -7.79 -2.40
CA GLU A 30 19.03 -7.98 -1.13
C GLU A 30 19.59 -7.12 0.03
N VAL A 31 19.58 -5.80 -0.11
CA VAL A 31 19.62 -4.89 1.06
C VAL A 31 18.35 -5.14 1.89
N PRO A 32 18.45 -5.38 3.22
CA PRO A 32 17.29 -5.69 4.06
C PRO A 32 16.37 -4.47 4.20
N PHE A 33 15.40 -4.38 3.29
CA PHE A 33 14.30 -3.43 3.36
C PHE A 33 13.15 -4.08 4.15
N ALA A 34 12.44 -3.30 4.97
CA ALA A 34 11.19 -3.79 5.55
C ALA A 34 10.24 -4.19 4.42
N PHE A 35 9.62 -5.37 4.47
CA PHE A 35 8.72 -5.81 3.40
C PHE A 35 7.47 -4.93 3.31
N CYS A 36 6.87 -4.63 4.47
CA CYS A 36 5.66 -3.82 4.58
C CYS A 36 5.77 -2.80 5.72
N VAL A 37 5.04 -1.69 5.57
CA VAL A 37 4.71 -0.75 6.63
C VAL A 37 3.30 -1.09 7.11
N ARG A 38 3.10 -1.08 8.44
CA ARG A 38 1.81 -1.30 9.08
C ARG A 38 1.49 -0.11 9.97
N PHE A 39 0.38 0.55 9.68
CA PHE A 39 -0.22 1.57 10.55
C PHE A 39 -1.22 0.89 11.46
N ILE A 40 -1.28 1.24 12.74
CA ILE A 40 -2.37 0.83 13.64
C ILE A 40 -3.31 2.00 13.95
N ARG A 41 -4.52 1.74 14.46
CA ARG A 41 -5.51 2.78 14.81
C ARG A 41 -4.95 3.93 15.68
N GLN A 42 -4.01 3.63 16.58
CA GLN A 42 -3.33 4.60 17.43
C GLN A 42 -2.44 5.57 16.63
N GLU A 43 -1.92 5.13 15.48
CA GLU A 43 -1.05 5.89 14.55
C GLU A 43 -1.87 6.62 13.48
N SER A 44 -3.19 6.70 13.64
CA SER A 44 -4.08 7.39 12.68
C SER A 44 -3.68 8.85 12.42
N TYR A 45 -3.08 9.54 13.38
CA TYR A 45 -2.61 10.93 13.21
C TYR A 45 -1.42 11.07 12.25
N CYS A 46 -0.63 10.02 12.01
CA CYS A 46 0.49 10.01 11.06
C CYS A 46 0.25 9.13 9.83
N THR A 47 -0.97 8.62 9.67
CA THR A 47 -1.36 7.77 8.54
C THR A 47 -1.92 8.61 7.39
N PRO A 48 -1.48 8.42 6.14
CA PRO A 48 -2.04 9.11 4.98
C PRO A 48 -3.56 8.94 4.87
N LEU A 49 -4.27 9.98 4.42
CA LEU A 49 -5.75 10.01 4.38
C LEU A 49 -6.36 8.84 3.62
N ILE A 50 -5.73 8.40 2.53
CA ILE A 50 -6.12 7.23 1.74
C ILE A 50 -6.11 5.93 2.57
N LEU A 51 -5.10 5.74 3.43
CA LEU A 51 -4.97 4.58 4.32
C LEU A 51 -5.83 4.70 5.59
N LEU A 52 -6.22 5.92 6.00
CA LEU A 52 -7.15 6.11 7.11
C LEU A 52 -8.53 5.50 6.86
N PHE A 53 -8.97 5.41 5.60
CA PHE A 53 -10.21 4.73 5.21
C PHE A 53 -10.14 3.21 5.31
N GLU A 54 -8.93 2.64 5.32
CA GLU A 54 -8.70 1.21 5.56
C GLU A 54 -8.83 0.86 7.06
N MET A 55 -8.44 1.80 7.94
CA MET A 55 -8.44 1.60 9.39
C MET A 55 -9.74 1.97 10.11
N ASN A 56 -10.48 2.99 9.64
CA ASN A 56 -11.53 3.65 10.45
C ASN A 56 -12.97 3.35 9.98
N ARG A 57 -13.43 2.10 10.12
CA ARG A 57 -14.87 1.75 9.99
C ARG A 57 -15.52 1.40 11.35
N ASN A 58 -16.11 2.42 11.99
CA ASN A 58 -17.01 2.31 13.16
C ASN A 58 -18.44 2.76 12.74
N ILE A 59 -19.57 2.32 13.33
CA ILE A 59 -19.97 1.05 13.98
C ILE A 59 -21.51 1.09 14.21
N THR A 60 -22.25 -0.03 14.13
CA THR A 60 -23.42 -0.26 15.03
C THR A 60 -23.41 -1.68 15.57
N GLN A 61 -23.88 -1.87 16.81
CA GLN A 61 -23.61 -3.08 17.61
C GLN A 61 -24.33 -4.36 17.13
N ALA A 62 -25.48 -4.26 16.46
CA ALA A 62 -26.27 -5.43 16.05
C ALA A 62 -25.59 -6.28 14.94
N GLU A 63 -24.73 -5.67 14.12
CA GLU A 63 -24.00 -6.33 13.03
C GLU A 63 -22.72 -7.04 13.51
N VAL A 64 -22.29 -6.75 14.73
CA VAL A 64 -21.09 -7.35 15.35
C VAL A 64 -21.41 -8.72 15.95
N ALA A 65 -22.62 -8.92 16.46
CA ALA A 65 -23.03 -10.13 17.19
C ALA A 65 -23.29 -11.37 16.31
N LYS A 66 -23.47 -11.24 14.99
CA LYS A 66 -23.76 -12.35 14.07
C LYS A 66 -22.52 -13.13 13.59
N ARG A 67 -21.42 -13.15 14.35
CA ARG A 67 -20.12 -13.69 13.88
C ARG A 67 -19.80 -15.08 14.41
N HIS A 68 -19.44 -15.96 13.48
CA HIS A 68 -18.88 -17.29 13.69
C HIS A 68 -17.54 -17.40 12.91
N PRO A 69 -16.65 -18.36 13.20
CA PRO A 69 -15.44 -17.99 13.94
C PRO A 69 -14.17 -17.95 13.08
N THR A 70 -14.24 -18.33 11.81
CA THR A 70 -13.09 -18.48 10.89
C THR A 70 -12.76 -17.19 10.13
N GLU A 71 -12.48 -16.16 10.92
CA GLU A 71 -11.47 -15.12 10.66
C GLU A 71 -11.49 -14.34 9.33
N LYS A 72 -12.41 -13.37 9.24
CA LYS A 72 -12.12 -12.08 8.56
C LYS A 72 -12.05 -10.97 9.60
N ARG A 73 -10.88 -10.86 10.26
CA ARG A 73 -10.65 -9.84 11.28
C ARG A 73 -10.73 -8.45 10.67
N TRP A 74 -11.27 -7.52 11.44
CA TRP A 74 -11.35 -6.13 11.03
C TRP A 74 -9.95 -5.53 11.09
N MET A 75 -9.64 -4.70 10.11
CA MET A 75 -8.33 -4.09 9.95
C MET A 75 -8.22 -2.93 10.94
N ASP A 76 -7.87 -3.23 12.20
CA ASP A 76 -7.35 -2.24 13.17
C ASP A 76 -6.03 -1.59 12.71
N CYS A 77 -5.60 -1.89 11.49
CA CYS A 77 -4.35 -1.53 10.87
C CYS A 77 -4.44 -1.51 9.34
N ALA A 78 -3.79 -0.54 8.69
CA ALA A 78 -3.51 -0.60 7.25
C ALA A 78 -2.14 -1.25 7.03
N GLU A 79 -1.98 -2.06 5.99
CA GLU A 79 -0.73 -2.71 5.62
C GLU A 79 -0.41 -2.42 4.14
N VAL A 80 0.83 -2.01 3.85
CA VAL A 80 1.30 -1.62 2.51
C VAL A 80 2.75 -2.07 2.30
N ASP A 81 3.11 -2.52 1.09
CA ASP A 81 4.50 -2.86 0.78
C ASP A 81 5.39 -1.61 0.84
N ALA A 82 6.56 -1.71 1.49
CA ALA A 82 7.31 -0.53 1.89
C ALA A 82 7.98 0.21 0.71
N ARG A 83 8.28 -0.48 -0.40
CA ARG A 83 8.84 0.14 -1.62
C ARG A 83 7.80 1.02 -2.33
N PRO A 84 6.60 0.53 -2.70
CA PRO A 84 5.46 1.36 -3.09
C PRO A 84 5.21 2.54 -2.16
N PHE A 85 5.21 2.28 -0.84
CA PHE A 85 4.96 3.31 0.15
C PHE A 85 6.04 4.42 0.18
N LEU A 86 7.32 4.05 0.01
CA LEU A 86 8.40 5.03 -0.13
C LEU A 86 8.19 5.95 -1.33
N HIS A 87 7.83 5.41 -2.49
CA HIS A 87 7.60 6.22 -3.69
C HIS A 87 6.38 7.14 -3.55
N TYR A 88 5.31 6.65 -2.90
CA TYR A 88 4.17 7.47 -2.52
C TYR A 88 4.55 8.62 -1.57
N LEU A 89 5.38 8.36 -0.55
CA LEU A 89 5.88 9.41 0.35
C LEU A 89 6.78 10.42 -0.39
N GLN A 90 7.63 9.98 -1.32
CA GLN A 90 8.43 10.86 -2.17
C GLN A 90 7.54 11.80 -3.00
N TYR A 91 6.50 11.25 -3.64
CA TYR A 91 5.50 12.02 -4.38
C TYR A 91 4.83 13.09 -3.51
N LEU A 92 4.30 12.72 -2.34
CA LEU A 92 3.66 13.68 -1.42
C LEU A 92 4.64 14.75 -0.92
N THR A 93 5.87 14.36 -0.60
CA THR A 93 6.91 15.27 -0.07
C THR A 93 7.31 16.31 -1.10
N TYR A 94 7.62 15.89 -2.34
CA TYR A 94 7.97 16.82 -3.40
C TYR A 94 6.80 17.73 -3.79
N GLY A 95 5.56 17.21 -3.80
CA GLY A 95 4.36 18.03 -3.98
C GLY A 95 4.22 19.12 -2.90
N GLY A 96 4.40 18.75 -1.63
CA GLY A 96 4.36 19.69 -0.50
C GLY A 96 5.48 20.74 -0.50
N LEU A 97 6.61 20.44 -1.14
CA LEU A 97 7.74 21.38 -1.34
C LEU A 97 7.60 22.25 -2.61
N GLY A 98 6.58 22.02 -3.45
CA GLY A 98 6.44 22.69 -4.76
C GLY A 98 7.42 22.20 -5.83
N GLU A 99 8.14 21.10 -5.55
CA GLU A 99 9.20 20.52 -6.38
C GLU A 99 8.60 19.65 -7.50
N ARG A 100 7.88 20.31 -8.42
CA ARG A 100 6.99 19.66 -9.40
C ARG A 100 7.64 18.59 -10.26
N ASP A 101 8.86 18.83 -10.76
CA ASP A 101 9.57 17.87 -11.60
C ASP A 101 9.96 16.60 -10.81
N LYS A 102 10.37 16.77 -9.54
CA LYS A 102 10.72 15.67 -8.64
C LYS A 102 9.46 14.89 -8.22
N GLN A 103 8.34 15.58 -8.03
CA GLN A 103 7.03 14.98 -7.77
C GLN A 103 6.60 14.08 -8.94
N LEU A 104 6.63 14.59 -10.18
CA LEU A 104 6.30 13.82 -11.38
C LEU A 104 7.27 12.66 -11.61
N HIS A 105 8.56 12.86 -11.36
CA HIS A 105 9.55 11.79 -11.41
C HIS A 105 9.25 10.68 -10.39
N ALA A 106 8.91 11.03 -9.14
CA ALA A 106 8.53 10.06 -8.12
C ALA A 106 7.25 9.27 -8.50
N LEU A 107 6.26 9.93 -9.12
CA LEU A 107 5.07 9.26 -9.65
C LEU A 107 5.43 8.28 -10.78
N GLY A 108 6.25 8.69 -11.74
CA GLY A 108 6.70 7.82 -12.84
C GLY A 108 7.53 6.62 -12.37
N VAL A 109 8.37 6.80 -11.36
CA VAL A 109 9.10 5.70 -10.70
C VAL A 109 8.13 4.77 -9.97
N PHE A 110 7.11 5.31 -9.28
CA PHE A 110 6.09 4.50 -8.61
C PHE A 110 5.27 3.67 -9.61
N GLU A 111 4.75 4.29 -10.67
CA GLU A 111 4.02 3.61 -11.73
C GLU A 111 4.88 2.52 -12.39
N SER A 112 6.12 2.84 -12.78
CA SER A 112 7.03 1.85 -13.38
C SER A 112 7.41 0.73 -12.41
N TYR A 113 7.51 1.00 -11.11
CA TYR A 113 7.74 -0.05 -10.10
C TYR A 113 6.56 -1.01 -10.03
N MET A 114 5.33 -0.47 -10.03
CA MET A 114 4.10 -1.24 -10.00
C MET A 114 3.89 -2.06 -11.27
N LEU A 115 4.26 -1.54 -12.45
CA LEU A 115 4.05 -2.23 -13.74
C LEU A 115 5.10 -3.33 -14.04
N ASP A 116 6.24 -3.39 -13.34
CA ASP A 116 7.17 -4.52 -13.49
C ASP A 116 6.59 -5.78 -12.79
N LEU A 117 6.22 -6.77 -13.61
CA LEU A 117 5.68 -8.05 -13.16
C LEU A 117 6.54 -8.75 -12.11
N ARG A 118 7.86 -8.56 -12.13
CA ARG A 118 8.79 -9.15 -11.14
C ARG A 118 8.58 -8.54 -9.75
N ASN A 119 8.25 -7.26 -9.67
CA ASN A 119 7.90 -6.61 -8.41
C ASN A 119 6.53 -7.09 -7.93
N MET A 120 5.51 -7.08 -8.79
CA MET A 120 4.15 -7.51 -8.43
C MET A 120 4.11 -8.94 -7.84
N LEU A 121 4.91 -9.88 -8.38
CA LEU A 121 5.00 -11.26 -7.89
C LEU A 121 5.60 -11.40 -6.47
N HIS A 122 6.18 -10.34 -5.91
CA HIS A 122 6.84 -10.32 -4.61
C HIS A 122 6.17 -9.39 -3.59
N MET A 123 5.12 -8.70 -3.99
CA MET A 123 4.32 -7.81 -3.16
C MET A 123 3.25 -8.56 -2.36
N TYR A 124 2.95 -8.11 -1.15
CA TYR A 124 1.96 -8.70 -0.24
C TYR A 124 0.66 -7.87 -0.14
N HIS A 125 0.72 -6.59 -0.53
CA HIS A 125 -0.31 -5.57 -0.37
C HIS A 125 -0.44 -4.76 -1.67
N VAL A 126 -0.66 -5.49 -2.77
CA VAL A 126 -0.77 -4.93 -4.12
C VAL A 126 -1.98 -4.02 -4.25
N GLU A 127 -3.10 -4.41 -3.63
CA GLU A 127 -4.33 -3.65 -3.54
C GLU A 127 -4.12 -2.28 -2.87
N THR A 128 -3.44 -2.25 -1.72
CA THR A 128 -3.10 -1.00 -1.01
C THR A 128 -2.18 -0.13 -1.88
N SER A 129 -1.19 -0.73 -2.53
CA SER A 129 -0.24 -0.03 -3.40
C SER A 129 -0.92 0.57 -4.64
N LEU A 130 -1.89 -0.13 -5.23
CA LEU A 130 -2.73 0.38 -6.33
C LEU A 130 -3.68 1.49 -5.86
N ASN A 131 -4.18 1.44 -4.61
CA ASN A 131 -4.95 2.55 -4.01
C ASN A 131 -4.12 3.82 -3.86
N LEU A 132 -2.86 3.69 -3.43
CA LEU A 132 -1.93 4.82 -3.34
C LEU A 132 -1.63 5.42 -4.71
N LEU A 133 -1.43 4.59 -5.74
CA LEU A 133 -1.20 5.05 -7.10
C LEU A 133 -2.44 5.77 -7.68
N GLY A 134 -3.64 5.20 -7.48
CA GLY A 134 -4.90 5.86 -7.85
C GLY A 134 -5.09 7.22 -7.17
N HIS A 135 -4.70 7.34 -5.89
CA HIS A 135 -4.72 8.60 -5.15
C HIS A 135 -3.75 9.64 -5.74
N CYS A 136 -2.56 9.24 -6.20
CA CYS A 136 -1.66 10.15 -6.90
C CYS A 136 -2.31 10.71 -8.17
N TYR A 137 -2.87 9.86 -9.04
CA TYR A 137 -3.54 10.35 -10.26
C TYR A 137 -4.79 11.20 -9.96
N GLU A 138 -5.48 10.97 -8.85
CA GLU A 138 -6.58 11.83 -8.40
C GLU A 138 -6.06 13.22 -8.00
N MET A 139 -4.92 13.31 -7.30
CA MET A 139 -4.25 14.58 -6.99
C MET A 139 -3.73 15.31 -8.25
N GLU A 140 -3.30 14.56 -9.27
CA GLU A 140 -2.90 15.09 -10.59
C GLU A 140 -4.10 15.53 -11.45
N GLY A 141 -5.35 15.33 -10.99
CA GLY A 141 -6.56 15.59 -11.77
C GLY A 141 -6.81 14.59 -12.92
N ASN A 142 -5.98 13.56 -13.05
CA ASN A 142 -6.17 12.50 -14.06
C ASN A 142 -7.17 11.45 -13.55
N VAL A 143 -8.44 11.84 -13.57
CA VAL A 143 -9.61 11.05 -13.15
C VAL A 143 -9.66 9.66 -13.80
N ASN A 144 -9.28 9.56 -15.08
CA ASN A 144 -9.31 8.28 -15.81
C ASN A 144 -8.23 7.31 -15.31
N ALA A 145 -7.00 7.77 -15.11
CA ALA A 145 -5.94 6.94 -14.54
C ALA A 145 -6.22 6.57 -13.07
N ALA A 146 -6.79 7.50 -12.28
CA ALA A 146 -7.22 7.23 -10.92
C ALA A 146 -8.24 6.08 -10.86
N LEU A 147 -9.31 6.15 -11.67
CA LEU A 147 -10.30 5.08 -11.78
C LEU A 147 -9.70 3.76 -12.23
N HIS A 148 -8.78 3.78 -13.21
CA HIS A 148 -8.10 2.57 -13.69
C HIS A 148 -7.37 1.85 -12.54
N TYR A 149 -6.56 2.57 -11.76
CA TYR A 149 -5.81 1.96 -10.66
C TYR A 149 -6.69 1.53 -9.48
N TYR A 150 -7.73 2.30 -9.13
CA TYR A 150 -8.71 1.86 -8.13
C TYR A 150 -9.48 0.60 -8.60
N GLN A 151 -9.81 0.47 -9.89
CA GLN A 151 -10.42 -0.73 -10.46
C GLN A 151 -9.47 -1.93 -10.44
N GLN A 152 -8.19 -1.76 -10.80
CA GLN A 152 -7.19 -2.82 -10.67
C GLN A 152 -7.06 -3.30 -9.21
N SER A 153 -7.06 -2.37 -8.24
CA SER A 153 -7.02 -2.71 -6.82
C SER A 153 -8.18 -3.61 -6.40
N LEU A 154 -9.39 -3.33 -6.88
CA LEU A 154 -10.57 -4.17 -6.63
C LEU A 154 -10.46 -5.58 -7.24
N LEU A 155 -9.76 -5.73 -8.37
CA LEU A 155 -9.50 -7.04 -8.96
C LEU A 155 -8.52 -7.89 -8.13
N GLN A 156 -7.52 -7.26 -7.49
CA GLN A 156 -6.57 -7.95 -6.61
C GLN A 156 -7.20 -8.36 -5.27
N GLY A 157 -8.08 -7.53 -4.72
CA GLY A 157 -8.76 -7.81 -3.45
C GLY A 157 -10.04 -7.00 -3.27
N ALA A 158 -11.17 -7.47 -3.80
CA ALA A 158 -12.44 -6.72 -3.74
C ALA A 158 -13.01 -6.54 -2.31
N THR A 159 -12.78 -7.51 -1.41
CA THR A 159 -13.40 -7.53 -0.08
C THR A 159 -12.72 -6.56 0.90
N ASN A 160 -13.48 -5.63 1.46
CA ASN A 160 -13.05 -4.58 2.40
C ASN A 160 -12.06 -3.53 1.87
N ASN A 161 -11.70 -3.56 0.59
CA ASN A 161 -10.82 -2.58 -0.04
C ASN A 161 -11.49 -1.20 -0.16
N PRO A 162 -10.80 -0.09 0.22
CA PRO A 162 -11.34 1.26 0.19
C PRO A 162 -11.59 1.77 -1.24
N ALA A 163 -10.95 1.20 -2.27
CA ALA A 163 -11.18 1.55 -3.67
C ALA A 163 -12.68 1.60 -4.05
N ASN A 164 -13.52 0.77 -3.42
CA ASN A 164 -14.98 0.82 -3.56
C ASN A 164 -15.59 2.21 -3.29
N TRP A 165 -15.02 2.98 -2.35
CA TRP A 165 -15.44 4.34 -2.05
C TRP A 165 -14.84 5.34 -3.06
N HIS A 166 -13.55 5.19 -3.38
CA HIS A 166 -12.87 6.07 -4.34
C HIS A 166 -13.47 5.98 -5.74
N VAL A 167 -13.75 4.78 -6.27
CA VAL A 167 -14.47 4.60 -7.54
C VAL A 167 -15.81 5.33 -7.52
N ARG A 168 -16.61 5.17 -6.45
CA ARG A 168 -17.92 5.87 -6.34
C ARG A 168 -17.77 7.39 -6.32
N ARG A 169 -16.80 7.93 -5.55
CA ARG A 169 -16.51 9.37 -5.53
C ARG A 169 -16.08 9.86 -6.91
N VAL A 170 -15.07 9.23 -7.49
CA VAL A 170 -14.39 9.70 -8.70
C VAL A 170 -15.26 9.52 -9.95
N SER A 171 -16.05 8.44 -10.06
CA SER A 171 -17.02 8.28 -11.14
C SER A 171 -18.15 9.32 -11.11
N SER A 172 -18.51 9.86 -9.93
CA SER A 172 -19.48 10.97 -9.85
C SER A 172 -18.96 12.27 -10.49
N LEU A 173 -17.64 12.46 -10.55
CA LEU A 173 -16.99 13.62 -11.19
C LEU A 173 -16.97 13.53 -12.73
N LEU A 174 -17.21 12.35 -13.31
CA LEU A 174 -17.33 12.13 -14.76
C LEU A 174 -18.78 12.22 -15.28
N SER A 175 -19.75 12.49 -14.40
CA SER A 175 -21.18 12.50 -14.72
C SER A 175 -21.74 13.91 -14.96
N TYR A 176 -20.86 14.89 -15.16
CA TYR A 176 -21.13 16.31 -15.38
C TYR A 176 -20.30 16.83 -16.57
#